data_AF-T0ZHQ2-F1
#
_entry.id   AF-T0ZHQ2-F1
#
_cell.length_a   1.000
_cell.length_b   1.000
_cell.length_c   1.000
_cell.angle_alpha   90.00
_cell.angle_beta   90.00
_cell.angle_gamma   90.00
#
_symmetry.space_group_name_H-M   'P 1'
#
loop_
_entity.id
_entity.type
_entity.pdbx_description
1 polymer ?
#
loop_
_entity_poly.entity_id
_entity_poly.type
_entity_poly.pdbx_seq_one_letter_code
_entity_poly.pdbx_strand_id
1 'polypeptide(L)' 'KVWDDAKEEAWKTECAARVDVEVNAYLESKPQPVTAMFDYTYAELPMDLAQQRAQVLAAERSSH' A
#
# COMPACT_ATOMS: atom_id res chain seq x y z
N LYS A 1 -34.92 25.68 -1.05
CA LYS A 1 -33.60 25.51 -0.38
C LYS A 1 -33.06 24.15 -0.84
N VAL A 2 -31.83 24.07 -1.36
CA VAL A 2 -31.32 22.84 -2.00
C VAL A 2 -30.71 21.85 -0.98
N TRP A 3 -30.40 22.32 0.23
CA TRP A 3 -29.79 21.57 1.33
C TRP A 3 -30.61 21.69 2.63
N ASP A 4 -30.59 20.63 3.43
CA ASP A 4 -31.25 20.49 4.74
C ASP A 4 -30.50 19.49 5.64
N ASP A 5 -30.89 19.41 6.91
CA ASP A 5 -30.20 18.60 7.92
C ASP A 5 -30.31 17.09 7.62
N ALA A 6 -31.40 16.64 6.99
CA ALA A 6 -31.56 15.23 6.63
C ALA A 6 -30.56 14.81 5.54
N LYS A 7 -30.33 15.69 4.55
CA LYS A 7 -29.30 15.49 3.52
C LYS A 7 -27.90 15.51 4.12
N GLU A 8 -27.64 16.39 5.07
CA GLU A 8 -26.36 16.47 5.77
C GLU A 8 -26.03 15.15 6.50
N GLU A 9 -26.98 14.61 7.27
CA GLU A 9 -26.76 13.37 8.02
C GLU A 9 -26.65 12.14 7.11
N ALA A 10 -27.44 12.10 6.02
CA ALA A 10 -27.30 11.06 5.00
C ALA A 10 -25.92 11.10 4.34
N TRP A 11 -25.46 12.31 3.99
CA TRP A 11 -24.14 12.52 3.38
C TRP A 11 -23.00 12.11 4.32
N LYS A 12 -23.07 12.48 5.60
CA LYS A 12 -22.06 12.06 6.60
C LYS A 12 -21.98 10.54 6.73
N THR A 13 -23.14 9.87 6.76
CA THR A 13 -23.21 8.41 6.84
C THR A 13 -22.56 7.76 5.62
N GLU A 14 -22.86 8.28 4.43
CA GLU A 14 -22.25 7.83 3.18
C GLU A 14 -20.73 8.05 3.16
N CYS A 15 -20.27 9.23 3.57
CA CYS A 15 -18.85 9.52 3.68
C CYS A 15 -18.14 8.59 4.67
N ALA A 16 -18.72 8.35 5.85
CA ALA A 16 -18.15 7.44 6.84
C ALA A 16 -18.01 6.03 6.29
N ALA A 17 -19.07 5.50 5.64
CA ALA A 17 -19.02 4.17 5.03
C ALA A 17 -17.93 4.07 3.95
N ARG A 18 -17.76 5.10 3.11
CA ARG A 18 -16.70 5.12 2.10
C ARG A 18 -15.30 5.13 2.73
N VAL A 19 -15.10 5.91 3.80
CA VAL A 19 -13.82 5.95 4.52
C VAL A 19 -13.50 4.59 5.12
N ASP A 20 -14.46 3.96 5.79
CA ASP A 20 -14.26 2.64 6.42
C ASP A 20 -13.86 1.57 5.40
N VAL A 21 -14.46 1.58 4.20
CA VAL A 21 -14.10 0.67 3.12
C VAL A 21 -12.63 0.86 2.69
N GLU A 22 -12.20 2.09 2.46
CA GLU A 22 -10.82 2.37 2.03
C GLU A 22 -9.80 2.11 3.14
N VAL A 23 -10.16 2.34 4.40
CA VAL A 23 -9.34 1.96 5.56
C VAL A 23 -9.13 0.44 5.59
N ASN A 24 -10.20 -0.34 5.43
CA ASN A 24 -10.10 -1.79 5.38
C ASN A 24 -9.25 -2.25 4.18
N ALA A 25 -9.44 -1.67 3.00
CA ALA A 25 -8.63 -1.97 1.82
C ALA A 25 -7.12 -1.68 2.05
N TYR A 26 -6.80 -0.58 2.74
CA TYR A 26 -5.42 -0.28 3.12
C TYR A 26 -4.86 -1.29 4.12
N LEU A 27 -5.63 -1.66 5.16
CA LEU A 27 -5.18 -2.63 6.18
C LEU A 27 -5.02 -4.04 5.61
N GLU A 28 -5.78 -4.41 4.58
CA GLU A 28 -5.66 -5.68 3.86
C GLU A 28 -4.57 -5.68 2.79
N SER A 29 -3.93 -4.53 2.52
CA SER A 29 -2.88 -4.42 1.52
C SER A 29 -1.68 -5.29 1.90
N LYS A 30 -1.28 -6.15 0.97
CA LYS A 30 -0.10 -7.00 1.17
C LYS A 30 1.16 -6.14 1.23
N PRO A 31 2.15 -6.50 2.07
CA PRO A 31 3.47 -5.88 2.02
C PRO A 31 4.06 -5.94 0.60
N GLN A 32 4.83 -4.93 0.24
CA GLN A 32 5.56 -4.96 -1.02
C GLN A 32 6.61 -6.08 -1.02
N PRO A 33 6.99 -6.61 -2.19
CA PRO A 33 8.10 -7.56 -2.28
C PRO A 33 9.37 -6.97 -1.66
N VAL A 34 10.19 -7.80 -1.01
CA VAL A 34 11.45 -7.35 -0.42
C VAL A 34 12.43 -6.74 -1.44
N THR A 35 12.26 -7.02 -2.74
CA THR A 35 13.10 -6.43 -3.79
C THR A 35 12.75 -4.97 -4.12
N ALA A 36 11.57 -4.49 -3.69
CA ALA A 36 11.10 -3.13 -4.00
C ALA A 36 12.03 -2.04 -3.46
N MET A 37 12.80 -2.32 -2.39
CA MET A 37 13.81 -1.40 -1.87
C MET A 37 15.01 -1.18 -2.82
N PHE A 38 15.15 -1.98 -3.89
CA PHE A 38 16.23 -1.90 -4.88
C PHE A 38 15.76 -1.44 -6.26
N ASP A 39 14.58 -1.90 -6.70
CA ASP A 39 14.15 -1.89 -8.11
C ASP A 39 14.02 -0.47 -8.73
N TYR A 40 13.93 0.58 -7.92
CA TYR A 40 13.75 1.97 -8.38
C TYR A 40 14.77 2.97 -7.82
N THR A 41 15.87 2.49 -7.23
CA THR A 41 16.89 3.36 -6.62
C THR A 41 17.74 4.07 -7.68
N TYR A 42 18.00 3.41 -8.81
CA TYR A 42 18.74 3.93 -9.95
C TYR A 42 18.09 3.47 -11.26
N ALA A 43 18.37 4.18 -12.36
CA ALA A 43 17.92 3.76 -13.69
C ALA A 43 18.46 2.37 -14.05
N GLU A 44 19.69 2.06 -13.65
CA GLU A 44 20.32 0.75 -13.72
C GLU A 44 20.86 0.40 -12.34
N LEU A 45 20.58 -0.81 -11.85
CA LEU A 45 20.99 -1.22 -10.51
C LEU A 45 22.51 -1.51 -10.48
N PRO A 46 23.30 -0.77 -9.68
CA PRO A 46 24.72 -1.04 -9.51
C PRO A 46 24.99 -2.47 -8.99
N MET A 47 26.15 -3.03 -9.34
CA MET A 47 26.48 -4.44 -9.10
C MET A 47 26.41 -4.84 -7.62
N ASP A 48 26.88 -3.98 -6.72
CA ASP A 48 26.85 -4.19 -5.27
C ASP A 48 25.41 -4.29 -4.75
N LEU A 49 24.52 -3.41 -5.19
CA LEU A 49 23.09 -3.47 -4.86
C LEU A 49 22.38 -4.66 -5.51
N ALA A 50 22.78 -5.06 -6.72
CA ALA A 50 22.26 -6.27 -7.36
C ALA A 50 22.60 -7.54 -6.57
N GLN A 51 23.81 -7.61 -5.99
CA GLN A 51 24.20 -8.72 -5.11
C GLN A 51 23.39 -8.74 -3.81
N GLN A 52 23.19 -7.58 -3.17
CA GLN A 52 22.37 -7.47 -1.97
C GLN A 52 20.91 -7.86 -2.23
N ARG A 53 20.34 -7.41 -3.35
CA ARG A 53 18.98 -7.81 -3.79
C ARG A 53 18.84 -9.32 -3.90
N ALA A 54 19.84 -10.01 -4.46
CA ALA A 54 19.83 -11.47 -4.57
C ALA A 54 19.92 -12.17 -3.21
N GLN A 55 20.72 -11.64 -2.28
CA GLN A 55 20.84 -12.17 -0.92
C GLN A 55 19.53 -12.07 -0.14
N VAL A 56 18.88 -10.91 -0.19
CA VAL A 56 17.59 -10.68 0.50
C VAL A 56 16.50 -11.58 -0.07
N LEU A 57 16.44 -11.73 -1.40
CA LEU A 57 15.48 -12.63 -2.06
C LEU A 57 15.71 -14.10 -1.65
N ALA A 58 16.97 -14.52 -1.46
CA ALA A 58 17.28 -15.87 -0.97
C ALA A 58 16.85 -16.06 0.49
N ALA A 59 17.04 -15.04 1.33
CA ALA A 59 16.64 -15.07 2.74
C ALA A 59 15.12 -15.13 2.92
N GLU A 60 14.35 -14.37 2.13
CA GLU A 60 12.88 -14.37 2.13
C GLU A 60 12.34 -15.78 1.81
N ARG A 61 12.86 -16.43 0.76
CA ARG A 61 12.48 -17.80 0.39
C ARG A 61 12.79 -18.85 1.45
N SER A 62 13.71 -18.55 2.37
CA SER A 62 14.12 -19.46 3.44
C SER A 62 13.33 -19.24 4.73
N SER A 63 12.61 -18.11 4.83
CA SER A 63 11.89 -17.67 6.03
C SER A 63 10.37 -17.95 5.95
N HIS A 64 9.91 -18.49 4.82
CA HIS A 64 8.54 -18.94 4.55
C HIS A 64 8.50 -20.46 4.38
#